data_AF-A0A964JQ68-F1
#
_entry.id   AF-A0A964JQ68-F1
#
_cell.length_a   1.000
_cell.length_b   1.000
_cell.length_c   1.000
_cell.angle_alpha   90.00
_cell.angle_beta   90.00
_cell.angle_gamma   90.00
#
_symmetry.space_group_name_H-M   'P 1'
#
loop_
_entity.id
_entity.type
_entity.pdbx_description
1 polymer ?
#
loop_
_entity_poly.entity_id
_entity_poly.type
_entity_poly.pdbx_seq_one_letter_code
_entity_poly.pdbx_strand_id
1 'polypeptide(L)'
;MTQTPFGARRYSDHLVAIACLLTLVCCGSSSVIKRPPAPAPALPSAARGASTADLGSRIEKPAAPHEAPELQSVEAVVASEPGAPLVVLENPPRGDDMGGLLGMPSGPVLVVHFIDVGQGDGALIQTPNGKSILVDSGPPPATNRLLRYLSDLELHHIDLMITSHPHLDHFGGSVAVMRELTVGAILDSGYVHETPEYAEYLKQIEADKIPVKIARRGRKVTVDEGVLLEVLGPEEPLIHGSRSDANANSVIFRLTYKDVSFLFVGDAEEDTEHRLLRGERSKLKTTVLKVAHHGSAYASSDDFIRAARPRLAVASYSKNNVYGHPAPPTVERFERAGVHLLGTARDGNIVMITDGTKIQVFTVPRGGGPYGGARLWYPGRPAPPASAGGGDPNAVIRKVDVNHASINELTRLPGIGQKIAEKIIEYRRTHGRFHLVEDLSRIKGLSKRKLDNLRPYVECGPGVSP
;
A
#
# COMPACT_ATOMS: atom_id res chain seq x y z
N MET A 1 28.94 11.41 20.16
CA MET A 1 29.59 10.70 19.04
C MET A 1 28.97 11.21 17.76
N THR A 2 29.80 11.83 16.93
CA THR A 2 29.46 12.70 15.81
C THR A 2 28.93 11.89 14.61
N GLN A 3 27.76 12.29 14.11
CA GLN A 3 27.20 11.80 12.85
C GLN A 3 28.02 12.36 11.68
N THR A 4 28.55 11.48 10.84
CA THR A 4 29.10 11.85 9.52
C THR A 4 27.97 11.88 8.48
N PRO A 5 27.87 12.93 7.65
CA PRO A 5 26.96 12.96 6.51
C PRO A 5 27.70 12.44 5.27
N PHE A 6 27.32 11.26 4.77
CA PHE A 6 27.76 10.78 3.46
C PHE A 6 26.59 10.12 2.73
N GLY A 7 26.32 10.58 1.49
CA GLY A 7 25.59 9.81 0.49
C GLY A 7 24.36 10.47 -0.14
N ALA A 8 24.52 11.63 -0.80
CA ALA A 8 23.56 12.14 -1.79
C ALA A 8 23.92 11.74 -3.25
N ARG A 9 25.03 11.01 -3.47
CA ARG A 9 25.58 10.78 -4.83
C ARG A 9 24.94 9.66 -5.64
N ARG A 10 24.25 8.68 -5.05
CA ARG A 10 23.75 7.53 -5.84
C ARG A 10 22.54 7.87 -6.71
N TYR A 11 21.65 8.77 -6.28
CA TYR A 11 20.50 9.14 -7.10
C TYR A 11 20.89 10.01 -8.31
N SER A 12 21.88 10.89 -8.15
CA SER A 12 22.44 11.66 -9.27
C SER A 12 23.13 10.75 -10.29
N ASP A 13 23.87 9.72 -9.85
CA ASP A 13 24.55 8.80 -10.76
C ASP A 13 23.53 7.94 -11.56
N HIS A 14 22.37 7.61 -10.97
CA HIS A 14 21.29 6.89 -11.65
C HIS A 14 20.41 7.79 -12.53
N LEU A 15 20.18 9.05 -12.15
CA LEU A 15 19.55 10.06 -13.02
C LEU A 15 20.45 10.38 -14.22
N VAL A 16 21.77 10.44 -14.01
CA VAL A 16 22.75 10.56 -15.10
C VAL A 16 22.71 9.30 -16.00
N ALA A 17 22.53 8.10 -15.45
CA ALA A 17 22.39 6.89 -16.27
C ALA A 17 21.11 6.88 -17.13
N ILE A 18 19.98 7.35 -16.59
CA ILE A 18 18.71 7.50 -17.33
C ILE A 18 18.80 8.64 -18.34
N ALA A 19 19.43 9.77 -17.99
CA ALA A 19 19.70 10.88 -18.90
C ALA A 19 20.66 10.47 -20.02
N CYS A 20 21.68 9.63 -19.72
CA CYS A 20 22.60 9.05 -20.70
C CYS A 20 21.92 8.04 -21.62
N LEU A 21 20.99 7.20 -21.13
CA LEU A 21 20.23 6.29 -21.98
C LEU A 21 19.27 7.05 -22.92
N LEU A 22 18.63 8.12 -22.43
CA LEU A 22 17.79 8.99 -23.25
C LEU A 22 18.58 9.79 -24.29
N THR A 23 19.85 10.13 -24.02
CA THR A 23 20.74 10.72 -25.02
C THR A 23 21.30 9.70 -26.02
N LEU A 24 21.50 8.44 -25.62
CA LEU A 24 21.99 7.38 -26.51
C LEU A 24 20.96 6.88 -27.53
N VAL A 25 19.66 7.03 -27.28
CA VAL A 25 18.62 6.80 -28.29
C VAL A 25 18.55 7.95 -29.32
N CYS A 26 19.13 9.11 -29.02
CA CYS A 26 19.09 10.30 -29.88
C CYS A 26 20.42 10.65 -30.58
N CYS A 27 21.56 10.04 -30.20
CA CYS A 27 22.84 10.30 -30.86
C CYS A 27 23.62 9.02 -31.10
N GLY A 28 23.69 8.61 -32.37
CA GLY A 28 24.66 7.64 -32.82
C GLY A 28 26.10 8.19 -32.79
N SER A 29 27.04 7.25 -32.65
CA SER A 29 28.45 7.30 -33.06
C SER A 29 29.51 7.63 -31.99
N SER A 30 30.42 6.64 -31.83
CA SER A 30 31.87 6.78 -31.62
C SER A 30 32.45 6.93 -30.20
N SER A 31 32.85 5.77 -29.65
CA SER A 31 34.19 5.42 -29.09
C SER A 31 34.98 6.42 -28.20
N VAL A 32 35.38 6.00 -26.99
CA VAL A 32 36.74 5.54 -26.61
C VAL A 32 36.84 5.38 -25.08
N ILE A 33 37.45 4.26 -24.67
CA ILE A 33 37.69 3.78 -23.30
C ILE A 33 39.00 4.34 -22.73
N LYS A 34 39.03 4.81 -21.47
CA LYS A 34 40.25 4.76 -20.62
C LYS A 34 39.90 4.52 -19.13
N ARG A 35 40.58 3.54 -18.53
CA ARG A 35 40.50 3.08 -17.12
C ARG A 35 41.31 3.98 -16.15
N PRO A 36 41.02 3.95 -14.83
CA PRO A 36 41.73 4.72 -13.79
C PRO A 36 42.90 3.93 -13.14
N PRO A 37 43.84 4.58 -12.44
CA PRO A 37 44.82 3.90 -11.60
C PRO A 37 44.40 3.78 -10.12
N ALA A 38 44.93 2.73 -9.48
CA ALA A 38 44.68 2.21 -8.13
C ALA A 38 45.57 2.87 -7.04
N PRO A 39 45.35 2.58 -5.74
CA PRO A 39 45.86 3.36 -4.60
C PRO A 39 47.11 2.78 -3.91
N ALA A 40 47.70 3.55 -2.98
CA ALA A 40 48.80 3.13 -2.09
C ALA A 40 48.65 3.80 -0.69
N PRO A 41 49.42 3.42 0.36
CA PRO A 41 48.98 2.54 1.44
C PRO A 41 49.03 3.18 2.86
N ALA A 42 48.61 2.39 3.86
CA ALA A 42 48.47 2.75 5.28
C ALA A 42 49.72 2.46 6.15
N LEU A 43 49.68 3.02 7.39
CA LEU A 43 50.29 2.64 8.70
C LEU A 43 51.13 3.77 9.35
N PRO A 44 51.43 3.76 10.68
CA PRO A 44 50.83 3.03 11.82
C PRO A 44 50.55 3.86 13.12
N SER A 45 49.96 3.13 14.08
CA SER A 45 49.74 3.34 15.53
C SER A 45 50.85 3.99 16.38
N ALA A 46 50.45 4.75 17.41
CA ALA A 46 51.13 4.80 18.71
C ALA A 46 50.16 5.11 19.86
N ALA A 47 50.49 4.60 21.05
CA ALA A 47 49.66 4.43 22.23
C ALA A 47 50.06 5.35 23.40
N ARG A 48 49.33 5.17 24.53
CA ARG A 48 49.55 5.63 25.93
C ARG A 48 48.87 6.96 26.28
N GLY A 49 48.22 7.13 27.44
CA GLY A 49 48.04 6.28 28.62
C GLY A 49 47.19 6.99 29.69
N ALA A 50 46.74 6.22 30.69
CA ALA A 50 46.52 6.50 32.13
C ALA A 50 45.83 7.84 32.55
N SER A 51 44.96 7.98 33.56
CA SER A 51 44.87 7.36 34.89
C SER A 51 43.67 7.93 35.68
N THR A 52 42.93 7.07 36.40
CA THR A 52 42.38 7.16 37.79
C THR A 52 41.46 8.28 38.33
N ALA A 53 40.63 7.82 39.29
CA ALA A 53 39.85 8.45 40.38
C ALA A 53 38.37 8.69 40.03
N ASP A 54 37.41 7.88 40.46
CA ASP A 54 36.95 7.44 41.80
C ASP A 54 36.32 8.57 42.64
N LEU A 55 35.02 8.42 42.93
CA LEU A 55 34.27 8.96 44.08
C LEU A 55 32.88 8.30 44.12
N GLY A 56 32.64 7.47 45.15
CA GLY A 56 31.31 7.01 45.59
C GLY A 56 30.42 8.18 46.04
N SER A 57 29.11 8.05 46.31
CA SER A 57 28.40 7.04 47.10
C SER A 57 26.88 7.35 47.03
N ARG A 58 26.03 6.34 46.78
CA ARG A 58 24.95 5.79 47.64
C ARG A 58 23.90 6.77 48.24
N ILE A 59 22.63 6.60 47.82
CA ILE A 59 21.45 6.15 48.63
C ILE A 59 20.60 7.37 49.08
N GLU A 60 19.26 7.50 49.03
CA GLU A 60 18.07 6.63 48.98
C GLU A 60 16.83 7.48 48.56
N LYS A 61 15.76 6.84 48.07
CA LYS A 61 14.35 7.28 48.21
C LYS A 61 13.55 6.00 48.47
N PRO A 62 12.56 5.95 49.39
CA PRO A 62 11.23 6.42 49.00
C PRO A 62 10.32 6.91 50.16
N ALA A 63 9.28 7.68 49.82
CA ALA A 63 8.07 7.79 50.66
C ALA A 63 6.87 8.18 49.79
N ALA A 64 5.78 7.43 49.94
CA ALA A 64 4.38 7.70 49.59
C ALA A 64 3.52 6.78 50.50
N PRO A 65 2.21 7.00 50.72
CA PRO A 65 1.30 7.88 49.97
C PRO A 65 0.36 8.75 50.85
N HIS A 66 -0.32 9.72 50.24
CA HIS A 66 -1.55 10.32 50.77
C HIS A 66 -2.76 9.82 49.97
N GLU A 67 -3.83 9.54 50.70
CA GLU A 67 -5.09 8.93 50.28
C GLU A 67 -5.85 9.74 49.22
N ALA A 68 -6.46 9.02 48.27
CA ALA A 68 -7.45 9.52 47.31
C ALA A 68 -8.87 9.36 47.89
N PRO A 69 -9.83 10.23 47.52
CA PRO A 69 -11.24 9.97 47.79
C PRO A 69 -11.78 8.89 46.85
N GLU A 70 -12.66 8.09 47.43
CA GLU A 70 -13.33 6.89 46.95
C GLU A 70 -14.20 7.16 45.71
N LEU A 71 -13.93 6.46 44.60
CA LEU A 71 -14.84 6.31 43.47
C LEU A 71 -15.14 4.82 43.28
N GLN A 72 -16.44 4.53 43.23
CA GLN A 72 -17.01 3.19 43.23
C GLN A 72 -16.56 2.34 42.04
N SER A 73 -16.41 1.05 42.35
CA SER A 73 -15.88 -0.05 41.56
C SER A 73 -16.44 -0.17 40.14
N VAL A 74 -15.55 -0.14 39.15
CA VAL A 74 -15.70 -0.88 37.89
C VAL A 74 -14.44 -1.72 37.73
N GLU A 75 -14.58 -3.04 37.85
CA GLU A 75 -13.44 -3.96 37.80
C GLU A 75 -12.80 -3.95 36.41
N ALA A 76 -11.69 -3.24 36.28
CA ALA A 76 -10.73 -3.40 35.20
C ALA A 76 -9.65 -4.39 35.67
N VAL A 77 -9.69 -5.61 35.15
CA VAL A 77 -8.61 -6.58 35.37
C VAL A 77 -7.43 -6.24 34.47
N VAL A 78 -6.27 -5.98 35.08
CA VAL A 78 -4.97 -5.82 34.43
C VAL A 78 -4.17 -7.10 34.63
N ALA A 79 -3.59 -7.66 33.57
CA ALA A 79 -2.15 -7.90 33.41
C ALA A 79 -1.79 -9.09 32.47
N SER A 80 -0.81 -8.81 31.60
CA SER A 80 0.30 -9.68 31.14
C SER A 80 -0.01 -11.13 30.70
N GLU A 81 -0.04 -11.35 29.37
CA GLU A 81 0.58 -12.52 28.68
C GLU A 81 0.72 -12.24 27.16
N PRO A 82 1.71 -12.81 26.45
CA PRO A 82 1.80 -12.75 24.99
C PRO A 82 0.68 -13.59 24.37
N GLY A 83 -0.45 -12.95 24.11
CA GLY A 83 -1.70 -13.61 23.73
C GLY A 83 -2.96 -12.86 24.15
N ALA A 84 -2.84 -11.73 24.86
CA ALA A 84 -3.97 -10.92 25.29
C ALA A 84 -4.92 -10.58 24.10
N PRO A 85 -6.25 -10.72 24.30
CA PRO A 85 -7.23 -10.45 23.26
C PRO A 85 -7.12 -9.00 22.81
N LEU A 86 -7.23 -8.80 21.49
CA LEU A 86 -7.50 -7.50 20.91
C LEU A 86 -8.85 -7.13 21.48
N VAL A 87 -8.93 -6.08 22.28
CA VAL A 87 -10.25 -5.53 22.62
C VAL A 87 -10.70 -4.75 21.38
N VAL A 88 -11.31 -5.47 20.45
CA VAL A 88 -12.14 -4.84 19.43
C VAL A 88 -13.43 -4.50 20.13
N LEU A 89 -13.73 -3.21 20.30
CA LEU A 89 -14.92 -2.78 21.03
C LEU A 89 -16.17 -3.43 20.43
N GLU A 90 -16.91 -4.20 21.22
CA GLU A 90 -18.02 -5.03 20.75
C GLU A 90 -19.35 -4.26 20.60
N ASN A 91 -19.44 -3.00 21.06
CA ASN A 91 -20.67 -2.20 21.01
C ASN A 91 -20.40 -0.71 20.67
N PRO A 92 -20.95 -0.17 19.56
CA PRO A 92 -20.92 1.28 19.29
C PRO A 92 -22.11 2.00 19.97
N PRO A 93 -21.95 3.25 20.45
CA PRO A 93 -23.08 4.09 20.81
C PRO A 93 -23.90 4.48 19.57
N ARG A 94 -25.22 4.65 19.76
CA ARG A 94 -26.14 5.13 18.72
C ARG A 94 -26.07 6.66 18.63
N GLY A 95 -26.03 7.19 17.41
CA GLY A 95 -26.34 8.59 17.09
C GLY A 95 -25.13 9.52 17.00
N ASP A 96 -24.88 10.00 15.79
CA ASP A 96 -24.63 11.38 15.32
C ASP A 96 -23.67 12.33 16.07
N ASP A 97 -22.97 11.91 17.12
CA ASP A 97 -21.94 12.74 17.79
C ASP A 97 -20.61 11.98 17.87
N MET A 98 -19.79 12.16 16.84
CA MET A 98 -18.44 11.56 16.74
C MET A 98 -17.38 12.37 17.50
N GLY A 99 -17.77 13.39 18.28
CA GLY A 99 -16.84 14.28 19.00
C GLY A 99 -16.53 13.85 20.44
N GLY A 100 -17.44 13.14 21.11
CA GLY A 100 -17.32 12.90 22.57
C GLY A 100 -17.40 11.45 23.06
N LEU A 101 -17.75 10.48 22.20
CA LEU A 101 -18.30 9.20 22.69
C LEU A 101 -17.77 7.94 21.98
N LEU A 102 -16.54 7.94 21.44
CA LEU A 102 -16.01 6.76 20.74
C LEU A 102 -15.12 5.83 21.59
N GLY A 103 -14.89 6.12 22.88
CA GLY A 103 -13.90 5.36 23.65
C GLY A 103 -12.53 5.35 22.95
N MET A 104 -12.26 6.36 22.13
CA MET A 104 -10.95 6.59 21.54
C MET A 104 -9.96 6.73 22.70
N PRO A 105 -8.76 6.16 22.59
CA PRO A 105 -7.78 6.30 23.65
C PRO A 105 -7.58 7.77 24.01
N SER A 106 -7.70 8.09 25.30
CA SER A 106 -7.33 9.41 25.80
C SER A 106 -5.80 9.50 25.77
N GLY A 107 -5.24 10.02 24.67
CA GLY A 107 -3.79 10.14 24.51
C GLY A 107 -3.32 10.14 23.05
N PRO A 108 -2.00 10.21 22.85
CA PRO A 108 -1.38 10.13 21.52
C PRO A 108 -1.76 8.82 20.81
N VAL A 109 -2.27 8.91 19.57
CA VAL A 109 -2.67 7.76 18.74
C VAL A 109 -1.95 7.73 17.41
N LEU A 110 -1.64 6.53 16.93
CA LEU A 110 -1.25 6.28 15.54
C LEU A 110 -2.50 5.89 14.75
N VAL A 111 -2.72 6.53 13.61
CA VAL A 111 -3.82 6.22 12.68
C VAL A 111 -3.26 5.69 11.37
N VAL A 112 -3.74 4.55 10.92
CA VAL A 112 -3.36 3.94 9.64
C VAL A 112 -4.60 3.75 8.79
N HIS A 113 -4.64 4.44 7.66
CA HIS A 113 -5.70 4.35 6.65
C HIS A 113 -5.23 3.48 5.50
N PHE A 114 -5.96 2.41 5.19
CA PHE A 114 -5.87 1.71 3.92
C PHE A 114 -6.97 2.26 3.02
N ILE A 115 -6.58 3.00 2.00
CA ILE A 115 -7.47 3.80 1.17
C ILE A 115 -7.95 2.94 0.00
N ASP A 116 -9.24 2.95 -0.29
CA ASP A 116 -9.79 2.29 -1.47
C ASP A 116 -9.40 3.07 -2.74
N VAL A 117 -8.19 2.80 -3.25
CA VAL A 117 -7.66 3.33 -4.52
C VAL A 117 -8.00 2.40 -5.71
N GLY A 118 -8.94 1.47 -5.54
CA GLY A 118 -9.24 0.48 -6.57
C GLY A 118 -8.18 -0.62 -6.62
N GLN A 119 -7.74 -1.01 -7.82
CA GLN A 119 -6.72 -2.04 -7.98
C GLN A 119 -5.34 -1.40 -7.83
N GLY A 120 -4.73 -1.59 -6.66
CA GLY A 120 -3.47 -0.97 -6.29
C GLY A 120 -3.39 -0.68 -4.79
N ASP A 121 -2.28 -0.09 -4.38
CA ASP A 121 -2.01 0.26 -2.99
C ASP A 121 -2.01 1.76 -2.75
N GLY A 122 -2.61 2.16 -1.64
CA GLY A 122 -2.52 3.50 -1.10
C GLY A 122 -2.86 3.45 0.38
N ALA A 123 -1.92 3.86 1.22
CA ALA A 123 -2.13 3.95 2.65
C ALA A 123 -1.55 5.24 3.23
N LEU A 124 -2.23 5.80 4.22
CA LEU A 124 -1.78 6.97 4.96
C LEU A 124 -1.55 6.58 6.42
N ILE A 125 -0.41 6.97 6.97
CA ILE A 125 -0.09 6.80 8.38
C ILE A 125 0.03 8.19 8.99
N GLN A 126 -0.79 8.48 10.01
CA GLN A 126 -0.69 9.70 10.81
C GLN A 126 -0.15 9.33 12.19
N THR A 127 0.99 9.90 12.56
CA THR A 127 1.66 9.63 13.82
C THR A 127 1.06 10.44 14.97
N PRO A 128 1.35 10.07 16.22
CA PRO A 128 0.72 10.75 17.36
C PRO A 128 1.01 12.24 17.49
N ASN A 129 2.16 12.72 17.01
CA ASN A 129 2.50 14.13 16.97
C ASN A 129 2.25 14.78 15.59
N GLY A 130 1.38 14.18 14.77
CA GLY A 130 0.84 14.82 13.57
C GLY A 130 1.67 14.67 12.29
N LYS A 131 2.72 13.83 12.27
CA LYS A 131 3.44 13.55 11.02
C LYS A 131 2.64 12.63 10.11
N SER A 132 2.75 12.84 8.81
CA SER A 132 2.02 12.09 7.80
C SER A 132 2.98 11.32 6.88
N ILE A 133 2.76 10.01 6.76
CA ILE A 133 3.47 9.15 5.81
C ILE A 133 2.47 8.63 4.78
N LEU A 134 2.71 8.89 3.50
CA LEU A 134 1.97 8.26 2.41
C LEU A 134 2.74 7.03 1.92
N VAL A 135 2.10 5.87 1.87
CA VAL A 135 2.67 4.61 1.41
C VAL A 135 1.92 4.19 0.15
N ASP A 136 2.61 4.30 -0.99
CA ASP A 136 2.03 4.21 -2.32
C ASP A 136 0.86 5.21 -2.55
N SER A 137 0.55 5.45 -3.81
CA SER A 137 -0.38 6.49 -4.29
C SER A 137 -1.41 5.94 -5.28
N GLY A 138 -1.48 4.62 -5.44
CA GLY A 138 -2.46 3.93 -6.26
C GLY A 138 -2.30 4.19 -7.76
N PRO A 139 -3.22 3.61 -8.56
CA PRO A 139 -3.21 3.76 -10.01
C PRO A 139 -3.70 5.16 -10.44
N PRO A 140 -3.29 5.67 -11.62
CA PRO A 140 -3.71 6.99 -12.10
C PRO A 140 -5.24 7.24 -12.13
N PRO A 141 -6.11 6.27 -12.46
CA PRO A 141 -7.57 6.46 -12.37
C PRO A 141 -8.10 6.74 -10.96
N ALA A 142 -7.33 6.43 -9.91
CA ALA A 142 -7.70 6.65 -8.51
C ALA A 142 -7.12 7.95 -7.94
N THR A 143 -6.24 8.65 -8.65
CA THR A 143 -5.55 9.86 -8.18
C THR A 143 -6.50 10.90 -7.60
N ASN A 144 -7.59 11.24 -8.31
CA ASN A 144 -8.55 12.22 -7.82
C ASN A 144 -9.26 11.78 -6.54
N ARG A 145 -9.45 10.47 -6.35
CA ARG A 145 -10.04 9.93 -5.12
C ARG A 145 -9.04 10.03 -3.97
N LEU A 146 -7.77 9.68 -4.21
CA LEU A 146 -6.70 9.83 -3.23
C LEU A 146 -6.56 11.30 -2.79
N LEU A 147 -6.43 12.23 -3.74
CA LEU A 147 -6.27 13.65 -3.45
C LEU A 147 -7.46 14.23 -2.67
N ARG A 148 -8.69 13.86 -3.04
CA ARG A 148 -9.87 14.24 -2.23
C ARG A 148 -9.81 13.67 -0.83
N TYR A 149 -9.41 12.40 -0.68
CA TYR A 149 -9.29 11.79 0.63
C TYR A 149 -8.26 12.51 1.53
N LEU A 150 -7.10 12.89 0.96
CA LEU A 150 -6.08 13.67 1.68
C LEU A 150 -6.58 15.09 1.98
N SER A 151 -7.30 15.71 1.05
CA SER A 151 -7.90 17.03 1.23
C SER A 151 -9.00 17.04 2.31
N ASP A 152 -9.81 15.99 2.42
CA ASP A 152 -10.84 15.83 3.45
C ASP A 152 -10.22 15.66 4.85
N LEU A 153 -8.92 15.31 4.93
CA LEU A 153 -8.12 15.33 6.16
C LEU A 153 -7.39 16.67 6.39
N GLU A 154 -7.60 17.65 5.51
CA GLU A 154 -6.90 18.94 5.52
C GLU A 154 -5.38 18.79 5.46
N LEU A 155 -4.90 17.73 4.79
CA LEU A 155 -3.47 17.49 4.61
C LEU A 155 -2.91 18.34 3.47
N HIS A 156 -1.93 19.16 3.79
CA HIS A 156 -1.16 19.98 2.84
C HIS A 156 0.33 19.58 2.77
N HIS A 157 0.75 18.68 3.66
CA HIS A 157 2.13 18.20 3.79
C HIS A 157 2.19 16.69 4.04
N ILE A 158 3.14 16.03 3.40
CA ILE A 158 3.53 14.64 3.65
C ILE A 158 4.98 14.64 4.08
N ASP A 159 5.27 14.27 5.33
CA ASP A 159 6.63 14.21 5.87
C ASP A 159 7.49 13.18 5.13
N LEU A 160 6.89 12.04 4.79
CA LEU A 160 7.55 10.95 4.09
C LEU A 160 6.60 10.27 3.11
N MET A 161 6.97 10.23 1.83
CA MET A 161 6.32 9.35 0.87
C MET A 161 7.16 8.08 0.70
N ILE A 162 6.54 6.91 0.80
CA ILE A 162 7.18 5.61 0.60
C ILE A 162 6.64 5.03 -0.69
N THR A 163 7.51 4.83 -1.67
CA THR A 163 7.18 4.17 -2.94
C THR A 163 7.71 2.74 -2.87
N SER A 164 6.80 1.77 -2.78
CA SER A 164 7.17 0.37 -2.60
C SER A 164 7.94 -0.17 -3.80
N HIS A 165 7.45 0.06 -5.01
CA HIS A 165 8.10 -0.35 -6.27
C HIS A 165 7.47 0.42 -7.45
N PRO A 166 8.08 0.39 -8.66
CA PRO A 166 7.70 1.28 -9.76
C PRO A 166 6.57 0.75 -10.67
N HIS A 167 5.61 -0.02 -10.14
CA HIS A 167 4.39 -0.35 -10.90
C HIS A 167 3.30 0.69 -10.69
N LEU A 168 2.53 0.95 -11.76
CA LEU A 168 1.59 2.08 -11.81
C LEU A 168 0.50 2.02 -10.75
N ASP A 169 0.07 0.83 -10.33
CA ASP A 169 -0.90 0.64 -9.26
C ASP A 169 -0.35 0.93 -7.85
N HIS A 170 0.93 1.28 -7.76
CA HIS A 170 1.61 1.72 -6.54
C HIS A 170 2.03 3.18 -6.62
N PHE A 171 2.89 3.57 -7.56
CA PHE A 171 3.41 4.95 -7.61
C PHE A 171 2.61 5.90 -8.52
N GLY A 172 1.58 5.41 -9.22
CA GLY A 172 0.94 6.12 -10.33
C GLY A 172 0.30 7.45 -9.96
N GLY A 173 -0.12 7.64 -8.70
CA GLY A 173 -0.62 8.91 -8.19
C GLY A 173 0.46 9.89 -7.71
N SER A 174 1.72 9.47 -7.62
CA SER A 174 2.75 10.20 -6.85
C SER A 174 3.09 11.57 -7.45
N VAL A 175 3.10 11.69 -8.78
CA VAL A 175 3.35 12.97 -9.46
C VAL A 175 2.27 13.99 -9.12
N ALA A 176 1.00 13.57 -9.07
CA ALA A 176 -0.09 14.47 -8.70
C ALA A 176 -0.04 14.84 -7.22
N VAL A 177 0.31 13.90 -6.34
CA VAL A 177 0.54 14.18 -4.92
C VAL A 177 1.64 15.24 -4.74
N MET A 178 2.78 15.12 -5.42
CA MET A 178 3.88 16.08 -5.32
C MET A 178 3.52 17.48 -5.86
N ARG A 179 2.56 17.56 -6.80
CA ARG A 179 2.08 18.85 -7.33
C ARG A 179 1.07 19.54 -6.43
N GLU A 180 0.28 18.79 -5.69
CA GLU A 180 -0.81 19.31 -4.84
C GLU A 180 -0.39 19.46 -3.37
N LEU A 181 0.56 18.65 -2.89
CA LEU A 181 1.05 18.64 -1.51
C LEU A 181 2.56 18.83 -1.48
N THR A 182 3.04 19.46 -0.41
CA THR A 182 4.48 19.49 -0.14
C THR A 182 4.96 18.14 0.39
N VAL A 183 6.03 17.59 -0.18
CA VAL A 183 6.61 16.30 0.24
C VAL A 183 7.99 16.52 0.86
N GLY A 184 8.15 16.16 2.14
CA GLY A 184 9.38 16.37 2.90
C GLY A 184 10.54 15.46 2.48
N ALA A 185 10.26 14.19 2.22
CA ALA A 185 11.23 13.22 1.72
C ALA A 185 10.54 12.03 1.04
N ILE A 186 11.31 11.28 0.24
CA ILE A 186 10.87 10.03 -0.36
C ILE A 186 11.77 8.89 0.12
N LEU A 187 11.17 7.76 0.53
CA LEU A 187 11.83 6.48 0.69
C LEU A 187 11.44 5.57 -0.48
N ASP A 188 12.38 5.31 -1.37
CA ASP A 188 12.15 4.62 -2.64
C ASP A 188 12.87 3.26 -2.66
N SER A 189 12.30 2.28 -3.37
CA SER A 189 12.93 0.98 -3.63
C SER A 189 14.32 1.09 -4.27
N GLY A 190 14.55 2.14 -5.07
CA GLY A 190 15.74 2.27 -5.91
C GLY A 190 15.80 1.27 -7.06
N TYR A 191 14.72 0.53 -7.30
CA TYR A 191 14.61 -0.35 -8.45
C TYR A 191 14.18 0.47 -9.66
N VAL A 192 15.04 0.56 -10.68
CA VAL A 192 14.78 1.37 -11.87
C VAL A 192 13.83 0.63 -12.81
N HIS A 193 12.87 1.36 -13.38
CA HIS A 193 11.93 0.83 -14.35
C HIS A 193 11.83 1.78 -15.55
N GLU A 194 12.01 1.27 -16.76
CA GLU A 194 12.13 2.08 -17.97
C GLU A 194 10.76 2.37 -18.58
N THR A 195 9.95 3.19 -17.89
CA THR A 195 8.65 3.66 -18.40
C THR A 195 8.54 5.18 -18.42
N PRO A 196 7.73 5.76 -19.33
CA PRO A 196 7.48 7.20 -19.35
C PRO A 196 6.97 7.75 -18.02
N GLU A 197 6.12 6.99 -17.32
CA GLU A 197 5.53 7.42 -16.05
C GLU A 197 6.57 7.43 -14.92
N TYR A 198 7.49 6.47 -14.90
CA TYR A 198 8.60 6.47 -13.93
C TYR A 198 9.58 7.60 -14.22
N ALA A 199 9.85 7.90 -15.49
CA ALA A 199 10.67 9.05 -15.89
C ALA A 199 10.04 10.39 -15.44
N GLU A 200 8.72 10.55 -15.57
CA GLU A 200 8.02 11.75 -15.09
C GLU A 200 8.03 11.84 -13.55
N TYR A 201 7.90 10.71 -12.85
CA TYR A 201 8.08 10.66 -11.39
C TYR A 201 9.46 11.17 -10.97
N LEU A 202 10.53 10.68 -11.60
CA LEU A 202 11.90 11.13 -11.33
C LEU A 202 12.10 12.62 -11.65
N LYS A 203 11.53 13.09 -12.76
CA LYS A 203 11.60 14.50 -13.15
C LYS A 203 10.87 15.41 -12.15
N GLN A 204 9.71 14.99 -11.65
CA GLN A 204 8.97 15.75 -10.64
C GLN A 204 9.75 15.82 -9.32
N ILE A 205 10.36 14.72 -8.89
CA ILE A 205 11.26 14.70 -7.71
C ILE A 205 12.40 15.72 -7.85
N GLU A 206 13.04 15.76 -9.01
CA GLU A 206 14.13 16.68 -9.30
C GLU A 206 13.64 18.14 -9.32
N ALA A 207 12.49 18.39 -9.96
CA ALA A 207 11.89 19.72 -10.04
C ALA A 207 11.56 20.30 -8.65
N ASP A 208 11.00 19.47 -7.78
CA ASP A 208 10.61 19.86 -6.42
C ASP A 208 11.79 19.76 -5.43
N LYS A 209 12.94 19.24 -5.87
CA LYS A 209 14.16 19.03 -5.07
C LYS A 209 13.89 18.17 -3.83
N ILE A 210 13.01 17.17 -3.96
CA ILE A 210 12.61 16.32 -2.84
C ILE A 210 13.77 15.39 -2.47
N PRO A 211 14.21 15.36 -1.19
CA PRO A 211 15.24 14.43 -0.75
C PRO A 211 14.79 12.98 -0.90
N VAL A 212 15.51 12.18 -1.70
CA VAL A 212 15.24 10.75 -1.84
C VAL A 212 16.24 9.91 -1.05
N LYS A 213 15.73 8.89 -0.35
CA LYS A 213 16.49 7.85 0.32
C LYS A 213 16.14 6.50 -0.29
N ILE A 214 17.18 5.70 -0.53
CA ILE A 214 17.00 4.32 -0.96
C ILE A 214 16.73 3.43 0.25
N ALA A 215 15.63 2.69 0.19
CA ALA A 215 15.27 1.68 1.16
C ALA A 215 16.19 0.48 1.03
N ARG A 216 16.85 0.11 2.12
CA ARG A 216 17.64 -1.12 2.21
C ARG A 216 17.42 -1.76 3.57
N ARG A 217 17.42 -3.09 3.59
CA ARG A 217 17.29 -3.89 4.81
C ARG A 217 18.20 -3.36 5.92
N GLY A 218 17.65 -3.25 7.13
CA GLY A 218 18.34 -2.77 8.32
C GLY A 218 18.27 -1.26 8.54
N ARG A 219 17.79 -0.47 7.56
CA ARG A 219 17.51 0.95 7.79
C ARG A 219 16.41 1.11 8.83
N LYS A 220 16.67 1.97 9.81
CA LYS A 220 15.71 2.37 10.85
C LYS A 220 15.46 3.87 10.78
N VAL A 221 14.21 4.27 10.88
CA VAL A 221 13.76 5.67 10.92
C VAL A 221 12.83 5.81 12.12
N THR A 222 13.25 6.56 13.13
CA THR A 222 12.33 7.04 14.16
C THR A 222 11.50 8.14 13.53
N VAL A 223 10.29 7.79 13.11
CA VAL A 223 9.40 8.72 12.41
C VAL A 223 8.90 9.75 13.40
N ASP A 224 8.49 9.30 14.58
CA ASP A 224 7.95 10.12 15.66
C ASP A 224 8.27 9.47 17.02
N GLU A 225 7.95 10.14 18.12
CA GLU A 225 8.13 9.58 19.46
C GLU A 225 7.39 8.25 19.61
N GLY A 226 8.14 7.18 19.90
CA GLY A 226 7.61 5.83 20.03
C GLY A 226 7.21 5.15 18.71
N VAL A 227 7.33 5.82 17.56
CA VAL A 227 7.01 5.28 16.23
C VAL A 227 8.29 4.94 15.46
N LEU A 228 8.58 3.65 15.34
CA LEU A 228 9.74 3.14 14.63
C LEU A 228 9.34 2.51 13.30
N LEU A 229 9.96 2.97 12.22
CA LEU A 229 9.94 2.31 10.92
C LEU A 229 11.27 1.57 10.71
N GLU A 230 11.22 0.24 10.53
CA GLU A 230 12.37 -0.60 10.19
C GLU A 230 12.17 -1.23 8.80
N VAL A 231 13.09 -0.95 7.88
CA VAL A 231 13.12 -1.54 6.54
C VAL A 231 13.68 -2.96 6.62
N LEU A 232 12.90 -3.93 6.16
CA LEU A 232 13.27 -5.35 6.09
C LEU A 232 13.70 -5.77 4.68
N GLY A 233 13.31 -5.02 3.65
CA GLY A 233 13.68 -5.24 2.25
C GLY A 233 13.51 -3.96 1.41
N PRO A 234 14.16 -3.87 0.24
CA PRO A 234 14.99 -4.90 -0.38
C PRO A 234 16.37 -5.03 0.29
N GLU A 235 17.00 -6.19 0.11
CA GLU A 235 18.37 -6.51 0.54
C GLU A 235 19.28 -6.63 -0.68
N GLU A 236 20.52 -6.15 -0.57
CA GLU A 236 21.54 -6.32 -1.61
C GLU A 236 22.21 -7.69 -1.51
N PRO A 237 22.53 -8.37 -2.64
CA PRO A 237 22.24 -7.93 -4.00
C PRO A 237 20.75 -8.05 -4.33
N LEU A 238 20.20 -7.11 -5.11
CA LEU A 238 18.80 -7.14 -5.54
C LEU A 238 18.43 -8.48 -6.22
N ILE A 239 17.15 -8.86 -6.12
CA ILE A 239 16.61 -10.06 -6.77
C ILE A 239 16.47 -9.78 -8.26
N HIS A 240 16.93 -10.72 -9.10
CA HIS A 240 16.81 -10.67 -10.54
C HIS A 240 16.34 -12.01 -11.09
N GLY A 241 15.63 -12.00 -12.23
CA GLY A 241 15.13 -13.20 -12.89
C GLY A 241 13.92 -13.84 -12.19
N SER A 242 13.21 -13.07 -11.37
CA SER A 242 11.95 -13.46 -10.75
C SER A 242 10.77 -13.27 -11.72
N ARG A 243 9.54 -13.58 -11.26
CA ARG A 243 8.32 -13.28 -12.05
C ARG A 243 8.12 -11.78 -12.31
N SER A 244 8.55 -10.94 -11.37
CA SER A 244 8.68 -9.50 -11.55
C SER A 244 9.75 -8.97 -10.60
N ASP A 245 10.88 -8.54 -11.16
CA ASP A 245 11.99 -8.03 -10.36
C ASP A 245 11.64 -6.73 -9.63
N ALA A 246 10.73 -5.93 -10.19
CA ALA A 246 10.19 -4.74 -9.52
C ALA A 246 9.43 -5.13 -8.24
N ASN A 247 8.52 -6.10 -8.34
CA ASN A 247 7.80 -6.64 -7.18
C ASN A 247 8.75 -7.26 -6.18
N ALA A 248 9.71 -8.05 -6.67
CA ALA A 248 10.63 -8.81 -5.85
C ALA A 248 11.51 -7.90 -4.97
N ASN A 249 11.75 -6.68 -5.43
CA ASN A 249 12.54 -5.66 -4.74
C ASN A 249 11.69 -4.54 -4.12
N SER A 250 10.43 -4.82 -3.79
CA SER A 250 9.57 -3.89 -3.07
C SER A 250 10.20 -3.41 -1.75
N VAL A 251 9.91 -2.16 -1.37
CA VAL A 251 10.18 -1.67 -0.02
C VAL A 251 9.28 -2.44 0.94
N ILE A 252 9.91 -3.20 1.83
CA ILE A 252 9.25 -3.94 2.90
C ILE A 252 9.66 -3.29 4.20
N PHE A 253 8.69 -2.87 4.99
CA PHE A 253 8.98 -2.24 6.28
C PHE A 253 7.97 -2.64 7.35
N ARG A 254 8.47 -2.69 8.58
CA ARG A 254 7.67 -2.83 9.78
C ARG A 254 7.57 -1.48 10.48
N LEU A 255 6.35 -1.02 10.71
CA LEU A 255 6.04 0.12 11.55
C LEU A 255 5.64 -0.39 12.93
N THR A 256 6.25 0.13 13.99
CA THR A 256 5.95 -0.25 15.37
C THR A 256 5.62 0.98 16.19
N TYR A 257 4.48 0.95 16.88
CA TYR A 257 4.10 1.91 17.90
C TYR A 257 3.80 1.14 19.19
N LYS A 258 4.73 1.23 20.16
CA LYS A 258 4.74 0.40 21.38
C LYS A 258 4.60 -1.10 21.04
N ASP A 259 3.49 -1.75 21.42
CA ASP A 259 3.24 -3.18 21.24
C ASP A 259 2.52 -3.51 19.93
N VAL A 260 1.95 -2.51 19.25
CA VAL A 260 1.23 -2.68 17.98
C VAL A 260 2.19 -2.47 16.82
N SER A 261 2.11 -3.36 15.83
CA SER A 261 2.93 -3.24 14.61
C SER A 261 2.16 -3.54 13.33
N PHE A 262 2.60 -2.89 12.25
CA PHE A 262 2.10 -3.05 10.89
C PHE A 262 3.26 -3.51 10.01
N LEU A 263 3.01 -4.45 9.11
CA LEU A 263 3.98 -4.92 8.12
C LEU A 263 3.44 -4.60 6.72
N PHE A 264 4.19 -3.77 6.00
CA PHE A 264 3.93 -3.42 4.61
C PHE A 264 4.92 -4.14 3.73
N VAL A 265 4.43 -4.86 2.72
CA VAL A 265 5.24 -5.75 1.89
C VAL A 265 5.12 -5.47 0.39
N GLY A 266 4.39 -4.41 0.00
CA GLY A 266 4.10 -4.10 -1.40
C GLY A 266 3.60 -5.33 -2.14
N ASP A 267 4.22 -5.59 -3.29
CA ASP A 267 3.88 -6.74 -4.14
C ASP A 267 4.87 -7.89 -4.03
N ALA A 268 5.50 -8.04 -2.85
CA ALA A 268 6.38 -9.17 -2.55
C ALA A 268 5.73 -10.52 -2.94
N GLU A 269 6.50 -11.36 -3.61
CA GLU A 269 6.10 -12.71 -3.98
C GLU A 269 7.07 -13.73 -3.36
N GLU A 270 7.00 -14.99 -3.80
CA GLU A 270 7.75 -16.12 -3.27
C GLU A 270 9.26 -15.85 -3.09
N ASP A 271 9.94 -15.26 -4.08
CA ASP A 271 11.39 -14.97 -3.99
C ASP A 271 11.73 -14.00 -2.84
N THR A 272 10.91 -12.96 -2.69
CA THR A 272 11.05 -11.97 -1.63
C THR A 272 10.74 -12.59 -0.27
N GLU A 273 9.67 -13.37 -0.18
CA GLU A 273 9.28 -14.08 1.03
C GLU A 273 10.37 -15.05 1.48
N HIS A 274 10.92 -15.84 0.56
CA HIS A 274 12.05 -16.72 0.83
C HIS A 274 13.24 -15.98 1.41
N ARG A 275 13.55 -14.78 0.89
CA ARG A 275 14.64 -13.95 1.42
C ARG A 275 14.34 -13.43 2.82
N LEU A 276 13.13 -12.94 3.05
CA LEU A 276 12.67 -12.50 4.38
C LEU A 276 12.74 -13.64 5.40
N LEU A 277 12.34 -14.85 5.02
CA LEU A 277 12.26 -16.03 5.89
C LEU A 277 13.64 -16.63 6.23
N ARG A 278 14.66 -16.39 5.41
CA ARG A 278 16.08 -16.68 5.72
C ARG A 278 16.69 -15.66 6.68
N GLY A 279 16.09 -14.48 6.78
CA GLY A 279 16.46 -13.45 7.72
C GLY A 279 16.01 -13.72 9.14
N GLU A 280 15.98 -12.66 9.94
CA GLU A 280 15.55 -12.73 11.33
C GLU A 280 14.02 -12.78 11.41
N ARG A 281 13.45 -14.00 11.41
CA ARG A 281 11.98 -14.23 11.32
C ARG A 281 11.19 -13.52 12.41
N SER A 282 11.77 -13.26 13.59
CA SER A 282 11.14 -12.51 14.68
C SER A 282 10.70 -11.10 14.24
N LYS A 283 11.42 -10.49 13.28
CA LYS A 283 11.10 -9.17 12.73
C LYS A 283 9.86 -9.16 11.83
N LEU A 284 9.42 -10.32 11.35
CA LEU A 284 8.22 -10.45 10.54
C LEU A 284 6.95 -10.44 11.41
N LYS A 285 7.07 -10.79 12.69
CA LYS A 285 5.92 -10.85 13.60
C LYS A 285 5.25 -9.47 13.68
N THR A 286 3.97 -9.41 13.31
CA THR A 286 3.21 -8.17 13.20
C THR A 286 1.80 -8.30 13.77
N THR A 287 1.16 -7.18 14.11
CA THR A 287 -0.26 -7.16 14.48
C THR A 287 -1.14 -7.13 13.24
N VAL A 288 -0.77 -6.28 12.29
CA VAL A 288 -1.48 -6.06 11.02
C VAL A 288 -0.54 -6.32 9.85
N LEU A 289 -1.00 -7.07 8.87
CA LEU A 289 -0.30 -7.29 7.60
C LEU A 289 -1.05 -6.61 6.46
N LYS A 290 -0.38 -5.74 5.71
CA LYS A 290 -0.86 -5.37 4.38
C LYS A 290 -0.61 -6.57 3.46
N VAL A 291 -1.67 -7.20 2.95
CA VAL A 291 -1.55 -8.41 2.11
C VAL A 291 -0.74 -8.07 0.87
N ALA A 292 0.22 -8.95 0.58
CA ALA A 292 1.13 -8.81 -0.54
C ALA A 292 0.40 -8.94 -1.88
N HIS A 293 0.79 -8.11 -2.85
CA HIS A 293 0.37 -8.21 -4.24
C HIS A 293 -1.15 -8.32 -4.39
N HIS A 294 -1.87 -7.48 -3.65
CA HIS A 294 -3.34 -7.38 -3.65
C HIS A 294 -4.07 -8.68 -3.25
N GLY A 295 -3.34 -9.70 -2.79
CA GLY A 295 -3.83 -11.06 -2.56
C GLY A 295 -3.64 -12.03 -3.74
N SER A 296 -2.64 -11.81 -4.59
CA SER A 296 -2.22 -12.73 -5.66
C SER A 296 -2.04 -14.17 -5.17
N ALA A 297 -2.30 -15.14 -6.05
CA ALA A 297 -2.08 -16.57 -5.76
C ALA A 297 -0.59 -16.91 -5.54
N TYR A 298 0.32 -16.08 -6.03
CA TYR A 298 1.78 -16.27 -5.97
C TYR A 298 2.45 -15.52 -4.80
N ALA A 299 1.65 -14.92 -3.92
CA ALA A 299 2.11 -14.15 -2.77
C ALA A 299 1.41 -14.61 -1.50
N SER A 300 1.94 -14.20 -0.35
CA SER A 300 1.53 -14.62 1.00
C SER A 300 1.54 -16.13 1.17
N SER A 301 2.70 -16.78 1.02
CA SER A 301 2.86 -18.22 1.28
C SER A 301 2.47 -18.60 2.71
N ASP A 302 2.13 -19.87 2.94
CA ASP A 302 1.83 -20.38 4.28
C ASP A 302 3.00 -20.17 5.25
N ASP A 303 4.24 -20.36 4.79
CA ASP A 303 5.46 -20.16 5.57
C ASP A 303 5.65 -18.70 5.99
N PHE A 304 5.34 -17.77 5.07
CA PHE A 304 5.38 -16.35 5.35
C PHE A 304 4.30 -15.93 6.34
N ILE A 305 3.05 -16.35 6.13
CA ILE A 305 1.94 -16.05 7.05
C ILE A 305 2.23 -16.62 8.44
N ARG A 306 2.74 -17.85 8.54
CA ARG A 306 3.14 -18.46 9.83
C ARG A 306 4.30 -17.74 10.51
N ALA A 307 5.21 -17.13 9.78
CA ALA A 307 6.29 -16.34 10.35
C ALA A 307 5.80 -14.96 10.81
N ALA A 308 4.96 -14.30 10.00
CA ALA A 308 4.42 -12.98 10.28
C ALA A 308 3.35 -12.99 11.39
N ARG A 309 2.60 -14.09 11.53
CA ARG A 309 1.53 -14.31 12.52
C ARG A 309 0.62 -13.09 12.75
N PRO A 310 0.10 -12.45 11.67
CA PRO A 310 -0.78 -11.31 11.82
C PRO A 310 -2.10 -11.73 12.51
N ARG A 311 -2.74 -10.79 13.20
CA ARG A 311 -4.13 -10.95 13.67
C ARG A 311 -5.12 -10.43 12.64
N LEU A 312 -4.75 -9.34 11.98
CA LEU A 312 -5.51 -8.66 10.95
C LEU A 312 -4.68 -8.64 9.67
N ALA A 313 -5.34 -8.84 8.54
CA ALA A 313 -4.75 -8.66 7.23
C ALA A 313 -5.64 -7.76 6.38
N VAL A 314 -5.04 -6.87 5.58
CA VAL A 314 -5.79 -5.97 4.68
C VAL A 314 -5.35 -6.21 3.25
N ALA A 315 -6.27 -6.66 2.40
CA ALA A 315 -6.05 -6.72 0.95
C ALA A 315 -6.58 -5.45 0.29
N SER A 316 -5.74 -4.74 -0.46
CA SER A 316 -6.19 -3.62 -1.29
C SER A 316 -6.45 -4.13 -2.70
N TYR A 317 -7.67 -3.94 -3.22
CA TYR A 317 -8.05 -4.40 -4.56
C TYR A 317 -9.37 -3.75 -5.02
N SER A 318 -9.64 -3.83 -6.32
CA SER A 318 -10.93 -3.39 -6.88
C SER A 318 -11.98 -4.50 -6.84
N LYS A 319 -13.26 -4.14 -6.65
CA LYS A 319 -14.39 -5.10 -6.79
C LYS A 319 -14.49 -5.64 -8.22
N ASN A 320 -14.09 -4.83 -9.20
CA ASN A 320 -14.12 -5.18 -10.62
C ASN A 320 -12.71 -5.48 -11.13
N ASN A 321 -11.81 -6.00 -10.28
CA ASN A 321 -10.48 -6.34 -10.72
C ASN A 321 -10.52 -7.56 -11.65
N VAL A 322 -9.78 -7.49 -12.75
CA VAL A 322 -9.71 -8.54 -13.76
C VAL A 322 -8.64 -9.58 -13.46
N TYR A 323 -7.84 -9.35 -12.41
CA TYR A 323 -6.74 -10.21 -11.99
C TYR A 323 -7.19 -11.38 -11.13
N GLY A 324 -8.42 -11.33 -10.61
CA GLY A 324 -8.96 -12.34 -9.70
C GLY A 324 -8.41 -12.23 -8.28
N HIS A 325 -8.00 -11.03 -7.87
CA HIS A 325 -7.45 -10.74 -6.55
C HIS A 325 -8.56 -10.33 -5.55
N PRO A 326 -8.46 -10.69 -4.27
CA PRO A 326 -7.57 -11.71 -3.73
C PRO A 326 -7.96 -13.08 -4.32
N ALA A 327 -6.96 -13.87 -4.67
CA ALA A 327 -7.18 -15.20 -5.24
C ALA A 327 -7.76 -16.14 -4.16
N PRO A 328 -8.68 -17.06 -4.50
CA PRO A 328 -9.26 -17.98 -3.52
C PRO A 328 -8.22 -18.75 -2.69
N PRO A 329 -7.13 -19.31 -3.27
CA PRO A 329 -6.10 -19.98 -2.47
C PRO A 329 -5.42 -19.07 -1.45
N THR A 330 -5.28 -17.78 -1.74
CA THR A 330 -4.69 -16.80 -0.81
C THR A 330 -5.64 -16.50 0.34
N VAL A 331 -6.94 -16.36 0.06
CA VAL A 331 -7.98 -16.22 1.10
C VAL A 331 -7.99 -17.43 2.02
N GLU A 332 -7.98 -18.64 1.46
CA GLU A 332 -7.95 -19.91 2.22
C GLU A 332 -6.72 -20.03 3.14
N ARG A 333 -5.55 -19.52 2.72
CA ARG A 333 -4.35 -19.49 3.57
C ARG A 333 -4.53 -18.60 4.80
N PHE A 334 -5.11 -17.41 4.62
CA PHE A 334 -5.40 -16.50 5.74
C PHE A 334 -6.46 -17.07 6.67
N GLU A 335 -7.53 -17.65 6.12
CA GLU A 335 -8.59 -18.29 6.91
C GLU A 335 -8.06 -19.47 7.74
N ARG A 336 -7.26 -20.35 7.11
CA ARG A 336 -6.61 -21.48 7.80
C ARG A 336 -5.65 -21.03 8.91
N ALA A 337 -4.99 -19.89 8.73
CA ALA A 337 -4.14 -19.29 9.74
C ALA A 337 -4.91 -18.55 10.85
N GLY A 338 -6.25 -18.50 10.80
CA GLY A 338 -7.08 -17.81 11.77
C GLY A 338 -6.96 -16.29 11.71
N VAL A 339 -6.55 -15.74 10.56
CA VAL A 339 -6.33 -14.31 10.37
C VAL A 339 -7.62 -13.66 9.88
N HIS A 340 -8.00 -12.53 10.49
CA HIS A 340 -9.14 -11.77 10.00
C HIS A 340 -8.74 -10.93 8.78
N LEU A 341 -9.22 -11.34 7.60
CA LEU A 341 -8.96 -10.68 6.33
C LEU A 341 -10.01 -9.59 6.03
N LEU A 342 -9.56 -8.35 5.95
CA LEU A 342 -10.31 -7.19 5.44
C LEU A 342 -9.91 -6.90 3.99
N GLY A 343 -10.81 -6.27 3.24
CA GLY A 343 -10.59 -5.98 1.83
C GLY A 343 -11.17 -4.64 1.41
N THR A 344 -10.38 -3.75 0.79
CA THR A 344 -10.85 -2.41 0.40
C THR A 344 -12.01 -2.46 -0.60
N ALA A 345 -12.09 -3.51 -1.42
CA ALA A 345 -13.23 -3.72 -2.31
C ALA A 345 -14.56 -4.00 -1.58
N ARG A 346 -14.48 -4.75 -0.48
CA ARG A 346 -15.62 -5.22 0.31
C ARG A 346 -16.02 -4.20 1.38
N ASP A 347 -15.01 -3.65 2.05
CA ASP A 347 -15.12 -2.90 3.29
C ASP A 347 -14.92 -1.38 3.08
N GLY A 348 -14.50 -0.96 1.89
CA GLY A 348 -14.19 0.44 1.56
C GLY A 348 -12.86 0.89 2.15
N ASN A 349 -12.76 2.13 2.63
CA ASN A 349 -11.55 2.54 3.35
C ASN A 349 -11.52 1.82 4.70
N ILE A 350 -10.33 1.38 5.13
CA ILE A 350 -10.14 0.73 6.42
C ILE A 350 -9.25 1.64 7.26
N VAL A 351 -9.77 2.12 8.38
CA VAL A 351 -9.05 3.04 9.27
C VAL A 351 -8.77 2.33 10.59
N MET A 352 -7.50 2.29 10.97
CA MET A 352 -7.05 1.64 12.20
C MET A 352 -6.45 2.68 13.14
N ILE A 353 -6.96 2.76 14.36
CA ILE A 353 -6.54 3.74 15.37
C ILE A 353 -5.97 2.98 16.57
N THR A 354 -4.77 3.32 17.00
CA THR A 354 -4.08 2.61 18.09
C THR A 354 -3.32 3.55 19.02
N ASP A 355 -3.42 3.31 20.34
CA ASP A 355 -2.58 3.94 21.37
C ASP A 355 -1.24 3.22 21.58
N GLY A 356 -0.97 2.22 20.75
CA GLY A 356 0.20 1.34 20.80
C GLY A 356 0.00 0.09 21.66
N THR A 357 -1.12 -0.06 22.36
CA THR A 357 -1.48 -1.27 23.13
C THR A 357 -2.79 -1.89 22.64
N LYS A 358 -3.75 -1.05 22.26
CA LYS A 358 -5.06 -1.46 21.70
C LYS A 358 -5.18 -0.93 20.28
N ILE A 359 -6.00 -1.57 19.46
CA ILE A 359 -6.31 -1.11 18.09
C ILE A 359 -7.81 -1.21 17.85
N GLN A 360 -8.40 -0.14 17.34
CA GLN A 360 -9.77 -0.09 16.84
C GLN A 360 -9.73 -0.07 15.33
N VAL A 361 -10.67 -0.77 14.69
CA VAL A 361 -10.76 -0.89 13.23
C VAL A 361 -12.11 -0.34 12.79
N PHE A 362 -12.09 0.55 11.81
CA PHE A 362 -13.27 1.12 11.19
C PHE A 362 -13.27 0.80 9.69
N THR A 363 -14.44 0.47 9.18
CA THR A 363 -14.70 0.32 7.73
C THR A 363 -15.55 1.50 7.28
N VAL A 364 -15.15 2.17 6.22
CA VAL A 364 -15.80 3.37 5.69
C VAL A 364 -16.29 3.07 4.29
N PRO A 365 -17.60 3.19 3.99
CA PRO A 365 -18.15 2.87 2.68
C PRO A 365 -17.41 3.56 1.53
N ARG A 366 -17.37 2.90 0.37
CA ARG A 366 -16.70 3.44 -0.83
C ARG A 366 -17.29 4.80 -1.20
N GLY A 367 -16.41 5.74 -1.54
CA GLY A 367 -16.80 7.12 -1.86
C GLY A 367 -17.06 7.99 -0.62
N GLY A 368 -17.10 7.42 0.58
CA GLY A 368 -16.96 8.17 1.81
C GLY A 368 -15.55 8.75 1.92
N GLY A 369 -15.45 9.95 2.47
CA GLY A 369 -14.19 10.52 2.93
C GLY A 369 -13.57 9.70 4.08
N PRO A 370 -12.58 10.23 4.80
CA PRO A 370 -11.83 9.49 5.81
C PRO A 370 -12.67 8.87 6.93
N TYR A 371 -13.75 9.54 7.32
CA TYR A 371 -14.66 9.08 8.39
C TYR A 371 -16.13 9.07 7.96
N GLY A 372 -16.42 9.36 6.69
CA GLY A 372 -17.77 9.50 6.17
C GLY A 372 -18.56 8.19 6.20
N GLY A 373 -19.44 8.02 7.18
CA GLY A 373 -20.19 6.77 7.37
C GLY A 373 -19.34 5.63 7.96
N ALA A 374 -18.26 5.96 8.66
CA ALA A 374 -17.40 4.99 9.34
C ALA A 374 -18.20 4.09 10.28
N ARG A 375 -17.85 2.79 10.26
CA ARG A 375 -18.48 1.78 11.12
C ARG A 375 -17.40 0.98 11.81
N LEU A 376 -17.51 0.87 13.14
CA LEU A 376 -16.66 0.01 13.93
C LEU A 376 -16.74 -1.44 13.43
N TRP A 377 -15.60 -2.07 13.24
CA TRP A 377 -15.47 -3.45 12.78
C TRP A 377 -15.06 -4.34 13.95
N TYR A 378 -15.61 -5.56 13.99
CA TYR A 378 -15.24 -6.61 14.95
C TYR A 378 -15.35 -8.01 14.30
N PRO A 379 -14.59 -9.01 14.79
CA PRO A 379 -14.69 -10.39 14.32
C PRO A 379 -16.12 -10.91 14.38
N GLY A 380 -16.58 -11.58 13.32
CA GLY A 380 -17.94 -12.13 13.25
C GLY A 380 -19.02 -11.11 12.89
N ARG A 381 -18.68 -9.82 12.71
CA ARG A 381 -19.61 -8.83 12.16
C ARG A 381 -20.10 -9.31 10.78
N PRO A 382 -21.43 -9.39 10.55
CA PRO A 382 -21.96 -9.70 9.23
C PRO A 382 -21.43 -8.70 8.23
N ALA A 383 -21.08 -9.17 7.02
CA ALA A 383 -20.78 -8.27 5.92
C ALA A 383 -21.91 -7.23 5.83
N PRO A 384 -21.61 -5.94 5.63
CA PRO A 384 -22.66 -4.95 5.45
C PRO A 384 -23.67 -5.50 4.44
N PRO A 385 -24.99 -5.43 4.70
CA PRO A 385 -25.95 -5.67 3.64
C PRO A 385 -25.51 -4.77 2.48
N ALA A 386 -25.36 -5.35 1.28
CA ALA A 386 -24.95 -4.61 0.10
C ALA A 386 -25.72 -3.29 0.11
N SER A 387 -25.01 -2.19 0.39
CA SER A 387 -25.67 -0.95 0.80
C SER A 387 -26.71 -0.61 -0.24
N ALA A 388 -27.93 -0.36 0.23
CA ALA A 388 -29.01 0.25 -0.52
C ALA A 388 -28.58 1.64 -1.01
N GLY A 389 -27.70 1.67 -2.02
CA GLY A 389 -27.68 2.68 -3.05
C GLY A 389 -28.58 2.12 -4.14
N GLY A 390 -29.71 2.78 -4.37
CA GLY A 390 -30.81 2.31 -5.20
C GLY A 390 -30.37 1.63 -6.50
N GLY A 391 -30.70 0.36 -6.60
CA GLY A 391 -30.63 -0.44 -7.81
C GLY A 391 -31.49 -1.66 -7.54
N ASP A 392 -32.70 -1.64 -8.07
CA ASP A 392 -33.70 -2.71 -8.00
C ASP A 392 -33.04 -4.11 -8.11
N PRO A 393 -33.27 -5.05 -7.17
CA PRO A 393 -32.78 -6.43 -7.27
C PRO A 393 -33.41 -7.21 -8.46
N ASN A 394 -34.40 -6.62 -9.13
CA ASN A 394 -34.94 -7.04 -10.42
C ASN A 394 -34.46 -6.18 -11.61
N ALA A 395 -33.44 -5.34 -11.44
CA ALA A 395 -32.77 -4.71 -12.58
C ALA A 395 -32.04 -5.81 -13.37
N VAL A 396 -32.78 -6.39 -14.31
CA VAL A 396 -32.28 -7.14 -15.47
C VAL A 396 -30.93 -6.53 -15.82
N ILE A 397 -29.85 -7.33 -15.78
CA ILE A 397 -28.53 -6.90 -16.24
C ILE A 397 -28.76 -6.24 -17.60
N ARG A 398 -28.75 -4.91 -17.65
CA ARG A 398 -29.01 -4.19 -18.90
C ARG A 398 -27.88 -4.57 -19.81
N LYS A 399 -28.21 -5.31 -20.86
CA LYS A 399 -27.25 -5.72 -21.87
C LYS A 399 -26.61 -4.45 -22.44
N VAL A 400 -25.31 -4.51 -22.62
CA VAL A 400 -24.54 -3.40 -23.19
C VAL A 400 -24.80 -3.38 -24.69
N ASP A 401 -25.38 -2.28 -25.19
CA ASP A 401 -25.53 -2.08 -26.63
C ASP A 401 -24.16 -1.80 -27.26
N VAL A 402 -23.65 -2.78 -28.01
CA VAL A 402 -22.30 -2.71 -28.61
C VAL A 402 -22.17 -1.62 -29.67
N ASN A 403 -23.28 -1.11 -30.20
CA ASN A 403 -23.28 -0.03 -31.17
C ASN A 403 -23.08 1.35 -30.53
N HIS A 404 -23.55 1.54 -29.29
CA HIS A 404 -23.53 2.84 -28.61
C HIS A 404 -22.59 2.90 -27.40
N ALA A 405 -22.16 1.75 -26.88
CA ALA A 405 -21.28 1.67 -25.72
C ALA A 405 -19.95 2.41 -25.93
N SER A 406 -19.51 3.11 -24.88
CA SER A 406 -18.19 3.71 -24.76
C SER A 406 -17.10 2.66 -24.53
N ILE A 407 -15.82 3.04 -24.69
CA ILE A 407 -14.69 2.14 -24.37
C ILE A 407 -14.81 1.62 -22.94
N ASN A 408 -15.16 2.50 -21.99
CA ASN A 408 -15.29 2.16 -20.58
C ASN A 408 -16.47 1.22 -20.27
N GLU A 409 -17.52 1.23 -21.09
CA GLU A 409 -18.64 0.28 -20.96
C GLU A 409 -18.30 -1.05 -21.60
N LEU A 410 -17.61 -1.05 -22.73
CA LEU A 410 -17.15 -2.26 -23.41
C LEU A 410 -16.09 -3.01 -22.58
N THR A 411 -15.16 -2.31 -21.91
CA THR A 411 -14.12 -2.95 -21.09
C THR A 411 -14.65 -3.55 -19.78
N ARG A 412 -15.90 -3.27 -19.41
CA ARG A 412 -16.59 -3.95 -18.29
C ARG A 412 -17.13 -5.33 -18.67
N LEU A 413 -17.13 -5.67 -19.96
CA LEU A 413 -17.64 -6.94 -20.45
C LEU A 413 -16.60 -8.06 -20.33
N PRO A 414 -17.02 -9.29 -19.95
CA PRO A 414 -16.08 -10.39 -19.73
C PRO A 414 -15.30 -10.73 -21.01
N GLY A 415 -13.97 -10.75 -20.91
CA GLY A 415 -13.10 -11.07 -22.04
C GLY A 415 -12.84 -9.93 -23.03
N ILE A 416 -13.38 -8.73 -22.78
CA ILE A 416 -13.12 -7.51 -23.55
C ILE A 416 -12.11 -6.62 -22.81
N GLY A 417 -10.84 -6.70 -23.20
CA GLY A 417 -9.83 -5.73 -22.78
C GLY A 417 -9.84 -4.47 -23.64
N GLN A 418 -9.10 -3.43 -23.23
CA GLN A 418 -9.03 -2.14 -23.93
C GLN A 418 -8.78 -2.27 -25.44
N LYS A 419 -7.81 -3.10 -25.84
CA LYS A 419 -7.49 -3.38 -27.26
C LYS A 419 -8.63 -4.02 -28.06
N ILE A 420 -9.55 -4.73 -27.40
CA ILE A 420 -10.72 -5.33 -28.06
C ILE A 420 -11.86 -4.31 -28.11
N ALA A 421 -12.07 -3.53 -27.05
CA ALA A 421 -13.04 -2.44 -27.03
C ALA A 421 -12.75 -1.39 -28.12
N GLU A 422 -11.49 -0.97 -28.27
CA GLU A 422 -11.06 -0.06 -29.34
C GLU A 422 -11.37 -0.62 -30.74
N LYS A 423 -11.15 -1.93 -30.94
CA LYS A 423 -11.48 -2.58 -32.23
C LYS A 423 -12.98 -2.66 -32.49
N ILE A 424 -13.81 -2.86 -31.47
CA ILE A 424 -15.27 -2.83 -31.61
C ILE A 424 -15.72 -1.43 -32.05
N ILE A 425 -15.18 -0.37 -31.43
CA ILE A 425 -15.48 1.01 -31.79
C ILE A 425 -14.97 1.37 -33.19
N GLU A 426 -13.77 0.91 -33.54
CA GLU A 426 -13.19 1.15 -34.86
C GLU A 426 -13.96 0.41 -35.96
N TYR A 427 -14.41 -0.82 -35.67
CA TYR A 427 -15.21 -1.59 -36.61
C TYR A 427 -16.55 -0.92 -36.88
N ARG A 428 -17.29 -0.47 -35.85
CA ARG A 428 -18.56 0.25 -36.07
C ARG A 428 -18.38 1.54 -36.86
N ARG A 429 -17.24 2.21 -36.71
CA ARG A 429 -16.89 3.45 -37.44
C ARG A 429 -16.63 3.20 -38.92
N THR A 430 -16.02 2.06 -39.25
CA THR A 430 -15.52 1.76 -40.60
C THR A 430 -16.44 0.84 -41.41
N HIS A 431 -17.24 0.02 -40.75
CA HIS A 431 -18.11 -1.00 -41.37
C HIS A 431 -19.60 -0.82 -41.05
N GLY A 432 -19.94 0.20 -40.27
CA GLY A 432 -21.30 0.45 -39.78
C GLY A 432 -21.65 -0.40 -38.55
N ARG A 433 -22.87 -0.22 -38.04
CA ARG A 433 -23.36 -0.89 -36.83
C ARG A 433 -23.39 -2.42 -36.97
N PHE A 434 -23.21 -3.12 -35.85
CA PHE A 434 -23.50 -4.54 -35.73
C PHE A 434 -25.01 -4.76 -35.76
N HIS A 435 -25.47 -5.74 -36.52
CA HIS A 435 -26.90 -6.08 -36.61
C HIS A 435 -27.25 -7.27 -35.72
N LEU A 436 -26.29 -8.18 -35.52
CA LEU A 436 -26.39 -9.33 -34.63
C LEU A 436 -25.19 -9.36 -33.68
N VAL A 437 -25.37 -9.92 -32.49
CA VAL A 437 -24.26 -10.13 -31.53
C VAL A 437 -23.17 -11.01 -32.15
N GLU A 438 -23.57 -11.94 -33.02
CA GLU A 438 -22.68 -12.81 -33.80
C GLU A 438 -21.70 -12.03 -34.68
N ASP A 439 -22.04 -10.82 -35.13
CA ASP A 439 -21.16 -10.00 -35.96
C ASP A 439 -19.89 -9.57 -35.21
N LEU A 440 -19.88 -9.61 -33.88
CA LEU A 440 -18.69 -9.39 -33.05
C LEU A 440 -17.59 -10.43 -33.28
N SER A 441 -17.91 -11.60 -33.86
CA SER A 441 -16.91 -12.60 -34.24
C SER A 441 -15.95 -12.09 -35.33
N ARG A 442 -16.31 -11.01 -36.04
CA ARG A 442 -15.49 -10.35 -37.06
C ARG A 442 -14.36 -9.53 -36.44
N ILE A 443 -14.41 -9.27 -35.12
CA ILE A 443 -13.39 -8.54 -34.38
C ILE A 443 -12.21 -9.45 -34.05
N LYS A 444 -11.04 -9.16 -34.64
CA LYS A 444 -9.81 -9.90 -34.38
C LYS A 444 -9.43 -9.89 -32.89
N GLY A 445 -9.53 -11.06 -32.24
CA GLY A 445 -9.25 -11.26 -30.81
C GLY A 445 -10.45 -11.75 -29.99
N LEU A 446 -11.65 -11.76 -30.59
CA LEU A 446 -12.87 -12.37 -30.07
C LEU A 446 -13.02 -13.79 -30.65
N SER A 447 -12.55 -14.79 -29.91
CA SER A 447 -12.76 -16.20 -30.27
C SER A 447 -14.21 -16.61 -30.00
N LYS A 448 -14.67 -17.71 -30.62
CA LYS A 448 -16.01 -18.28 -30.39
C LYS A 448 -16.33 -18.44 -28.89
N ARG A 449 -15.38 -19.00 -28.12
CA ARG A 449 -15.52 -19.15 -26.66
C ARG A 449 -15.71 -17.80 -25.93
N LYS A 450 -15.01 -16.75 -26.34
CA LYS A 450 -15.17 -15.42 -25.74
C LYS A 450 -16.52 -14.80 -26.11
N LEU A 451 -16.96 -15.00 -27.35
CA LEU A 451 -18.26 -14.53 -27.81
C LEU A 451 -19.42 -15.24 -27.10
N ASP A 452 -19.32 -16.54 -26.88
CA ASP A 452 -20.31 -17.32 -26.13
C ASP A 452 -20.43 -16.82 -24.68
N ASN A 453 -19.29 -16.50 -24.04
CA ASN A 453 -19.26 -15.91 -22.70
C ASN A 453 -19.76 -14.45 -22.67
N LEU A 454 -19.67 -13.73 -23.80
CA LEU A 454 -20.10 -12.35 -23.93
C LEU A 454 -21.62 -12.23 -24.15
N ARG A 455 -22.20 -13.21 -24.84
CA ARG A 455 -23.60 -13.24 -25.32
C ARG A 455 -24.67 -12.87 -24.28
N PRO A 456 -24.56 -13.26 -22.99
CA PRO A 456 -25.56 -12.87 -21.99
C PRO A 456 -25.57 -11.38 -21.65
N TYR A 457 -24.47 -10.66 -21.92
CA TYR A 457 -24.20 -9.31 -21.41
C TYR A 457 -24.31 -8.21 -22.48
N VAL A 458 -24.54 -8.56 -23.74
CA VAL A 458 -24.52 -7.62 -24.87
C VAL A 458 -25.76 -7.74 -25.74
N GLU A 459 -26.11 -6.64 -26.38
CA GLU A 459 -27.14 -6.55 -27.42
C GLU A 459 -26.68 -5.58 -28.51
N CYS A 460 -27.40 -5.54 -29.63
CA CYS A 460 -27.11 -4.61 -30.74
C CYS A 460 -28.16 -3.49 -30.86
N GLY A 461 -28.91 -3.24 -29.79
CA GLY A 461 -30.06 -2.33 -29.76
C GLY A 461 -31.28 -2.91 -30.49
N PRO A 462 -32.47 -2.27 -30.41
CA PRO A 462 -33.65 -2.73 -31.14
C PRO A 462 -33.39 -2.62 -32.65
N GLY A 463 -33.41 -3.77 -33.31
CA GLY A 463 -33.34 -3.83 -34.76
C GLY A 463 -34.54 -3.10 -35.35
N VAL A 464 -34.31 -2.01 -36.07
CA VAL A 464 -35.26 -1.59 -37.10
C VAL A 464 -35.09 -2.63 -38.20
N SER A 465 -36.09 -3.50 -38.34
CA SER A 465 -36.22 -4.41 -39.49
C SER A 465 -36.06 -3.62 -40.80
N PRO A 466 -35.50 -4.25 -41.86
CA PRO A 466 -35.12 -3.57 -43.10
C PRO A 466 -36.23 -2.73 -43.73
#